data_AF-A0A661MR40-F1
#
_entry.id   AF-A0A661MR40-F1
#
_cell.length_a   1.000
_cell.length_b   1.000
_cell.length_c   1.000
_cell.angle_alpha   90.00
_cell.angle_beta   90.00
_cell.angle_gamma   90.00
#
_symmetry.space_group_name_H-M   'P 1'
#
loop_
_entity.id
_entity.type
_entity.pdbx_description
1 polymer ?
#
loop_
_entity_poly.entity_id
_entity_poly.type
_entity_poly.pdbx_seq_one_letter_code
_entity_poly.pdbx_strand_id
1 'polypeptide(L)'
;KAGKGQDVFFEFIDGINTNQPFDDLNGEDVRRTVWDDMVAITERHNAPGRFTSFIGWEWTSTPNGKNLHRVVFIPQGGDVASKFIPYSSFDSNKPEDLWAWLEETSSRTGATFTAIPHNSNISGGLMFNDVDSEGRPITAEYARTRMKWEPVIEVTQIKGDSETDPILSPTDEFADFAPFKHMLDSESLKSGAEPQPEPGDFARAALGRGLQIEAKVGINPYKFGMIGSTDSHTGMASAEENNFHGKTAFDSTPANKFNSFLDIKG
;
A
#
# COMPACT_ATOMS: atom_id res chain seq x y z
N LYS A 1 11.24 -14.72 -28.53
CA LYS A 1 11.82 -15.37 -27.32
C LYS A 1 10.97 -14.92 -26.15
N ALA A 2 10.37 -15.83 -25.40
CA ALA A 2 9.67 -15.46 -24.17
C ALA A 2 10.70 -14.78 -23.24
N GLY A 3 10.39 -13.56 -22.78
CA GLY A 3 11.27 -12.82 -21.88
C GLY A 3 11.34 -13.48 -20.50
N LYS A 4 12.39 -13.19 -19.74
CA LYS A 4 12.53 -13.61 -18.33
C LYS A 4 11.76 -12.66 -17.38
N GLY A 5 10.53 -12.29 -17.75
CA GLY A 5 9.79 -11.25 -17.03
C GLY A 5 9.51 -11.61 -15.57
N GLN A 6 9.26 -12.89 -15.30
CA GLN A 6 9.00 -13.39 -13.95
C GLN A 6 10.26 -13.42 -13.08
N ASP A 7 11.40 -13.85 -13.63
CA ASP A 7 12.68 -13.82 -12.91
C ASP A 7 13.03 -12.39 -12.50
N VAL A 8 12.89 -11.44 -13.44
CA VAL A 8 13.11 -10.02 -13.20
C VAL A 8 12.14 -9.50 -12.14
N PHE A 9 10.85 -9.86 -12.20
CA PHE A 9 9.88 -9.45 -11.18
C PHE A 9 10.31 -9.90 -9.76
N PHE A 10 10.75 -11.15 -9.59
CA PHE A 10 11.24 -11.61 -8.29
C PHE A 10 12.53 -10.91 -7.85
N GLU A 11 13.43 -10.58 -8.79
CA GLU A 11 14.62 -9.77 -8.50
C GLU A 11 14.23 -8.39 -7.94
N PHE A 12 13.21 -7.74 -8.52
CA PHE A 12 12.69 -6.47 -8.02
C PHE A 12 12.09 -6.59 -6.63
N ILE A 13 11.26 -7.61 -6.37
CA ILE A 13 10.69 -7.84 -5.05
C ILE A 13 11.78 -8.08 -4.01
N ASP A 14 12.81 -8.85 -4.35
CA ASP A 14 13.94 -9.12 -3.45
C ASP A 14 14.72 -7.84 -3.10
N GLY A 15 14.98 -6.99 -4.10
CA GLY A 15 15.59 -5.67 -3.89
C GLY A 15 14.77 -4.82 -2.92
N ILE A 16 13.43 -4.76 -3.09
CA ILE A 16 12.54 -4.01 -2.18
C ILE A 16 12.53 -4.62 -0.77
N ASN A 17 12.40 -5.95 -0.66
CA ASN A 17 12.38 -6.67 0.62
C ASN A 17 13.69 -6.44 1.43
N THR A 18 14.83 -6.35 0.74
CA THR A 18 16.17 -6.17 1.33
C THR A 18 16.63 -4.71 1.39
N ASN A 19 15.79 -3.77 0.92
CA ASN A 19 16.12 -2.36 0.78
C ASN A 19 17.40 -2.10 -0.05
N GLN A 20 17.60 -2.88 -1.11
CA GLN A 20 18.72 -2.78 -2.05
C GLN A 20 18.18 -2.36 -3.43
N PRO A 21 18.28 -1.06 -3.80
CA PRO A 21 17.87 -0.61 -5.13
C PRO A 21 18.83 -1.08 -6.22
N PHE A 22 18.33 -1.15 -7.45
CA PHE A 22 19.19 -1.28 -8.63
C PHE A 22 19.76 0.09 -8.98
N ASP A 23 21.08 0.25 -8.87
CA ASP A 23 21.76 1.55 -9.07
C ASP A 23 21.37 2.23 -10.39
N ASP A 24 21.32 1.46 -11.48
CA ASP A 24 20.98 1.96 -12.82
C ASP A 24 19.53 2.49 -12.94
N LEU A 25 18.63 2.10 -12.00
CA LEU A 25 17.22 2.45 -12.03
C LEU A 25 16.79 3.42 -10.93
N ASN A 26 17.59 3.56 -9.87
CA ASN A 26 17.26 4.39 -8.71
C ASN A 26 17.99 5.74 -8.67
N GLY A 27 18.85 6.03 -9.66
CA GLY A 27 19.52 7.32 -9.80
C GLY A 27 18.53 8.50 -9.86
N GLU A 28 18.93 9.65 -9.30
CA GLU A 28 18.06 10.83 -9.23
C GLU A 28 17.55 11.27 -10.60
N ASP A 29 18.42 11.29 -11.62
CA ASP A 29 18.05 11.68 -12.99
C ASP A 29 16.98 10.75 -13.59
N VAL A 30 17.08 9.44 -13.31
CA VAL A 30 16.09 8.45 -13.75
C VAL A 30 14.76 8.67 -13.03
N ARG A 31 14.80 8.77 -11.69
CA ARG A 31 13.60 9.03 -10.87
C ARG A 31 12.91 10.33 -11.27
N ARG A 32 13.67 11.40 -11.50
CA ARG A 32 13.16 12.71 -11.93
C ARG A 32 12.51 12.63 -13.30
N THR A 33 13.19 12.03 -14.28
CA THR A 33 12.67 11.89 -15.64
C THR A 33 11.35 11.11 -15.64
N VAL A 34 11.30 9.96 -14.94
CA VAL A 34 10.07 9.15 -14.83
C VAL A 34 8.97 9.93 -14.11
N TRP A 35 9.29 10.67 -13.06
CA TRP A 35 8.30 11.47 -12.34
C TRP A 35 7.72 12.59 -13.21
N ASP A 36 8.56 13.34 -13.91
CA ASP A 36 8.14 14.42 -14.81
C ASP A 36 7.24 13.87 -15.94
N ASP A 37 7.55 12.68 -16.47
CA ASP A 37 6.71 12.00 -17.46
C ASP A 37 5.34 11.62 -16.88
N MET A 38 5.30 11.06 -15.67
CA MET A 38 4.03 10.70 -15.00
C MET A 38 3.17 11.94 -14.71
N VAL A 39 3.79 13.04 -14.27
CA VAL A 39 3.14 14.33 -14.09
C VAL A 39 2.56 14.82 -15.41
N ALA A 40 3.34 14.82 -16.49
CA ALA A 40 2.90 15.29 -17.80
C ALA A 40 1.75 14.44 -18.39
N ILE A 41 1.79 13.12 -18.21
CA ILE A 41 0.69 12.22 -18.61
C ILE A 41 -0.58 12.54 -17.80
N THR A 42 -0.43 12.69 -16.48
CA THR A 42 -1.56 12.96 -15.58
C THR A 42 -2.25 14.27 -15.93
N GLU A 43 -1.48 15.34 -16.15
CA GLU A 43 -2.00 16.67 -16.51
C GLU A 43 -2.68 16.65 -17.88
N ARG A 44 -2.10 15.95 -18.86
CA ARG A 44 -2.66 15.83 -20.22
C ARG A 44 -4.05 15.21 -20.23
N HIS A 45 -4.30 14.27 -19.31
CA HIS A 45 -5.55 13.53 -19.23
C HIS A 45 -6.52 14.09 -18.18
N ASN A 46 -6.13 15.10 -17.40
CA ASN A 46 -7.00 15.71 -16.41
C ASN A 46 -8.01 16.66 -17.08
N ALA A 47 -9.29 16.29 -17.04
CA ALA A 47 -10.41 17.09 -17.54
C ALA A 47 -11.53 17.15 -16.48
N PRO A 48 -11.36 17.99 -15.42
CA PRO A 48 -12.31 18.06 -14.31
C PRO A 48 -13.76 18.21 -14.75
N GLY A 49 -14.67 17.46 -14.12
CA GLY A 49 -16.09 17.36 -14.50
C GLY A 49 -16.38 16.34 -15.61
N ARG A 50 -15.35 15.78 -16.27
CA ARG A 50 -15.47 14.63 -17.18
C ARG A 50 -14.62 13.45 -16.72
N PHE A 51 -13.35 13.71 -16.42
CA PHE A 51 -12.41 12.74 -15.88
C PHE A 51 -11.37 13.49 -15.06
N THR A 52 -11.26 13.17 -13.77
CA THR A 52 -10.24 13.77 -12.90
C THR A 52 -9.15 12.74 -12.67
N SER A 53 -7.91 13.14 -12.94
CA SER A 53 -6.72 12.36 -12.61
C SER A 53 -5.97 13.04 -11.47
N PHE A 54 -5.28 12.23 -10.65
CA PHE A 54 -4.47 12.68 -9.54
C PHE A 54 -3.02 12.31 -9.79
N ILE A 55 -2.10 13.22 -9.44
CA ILE A 55 -0.67 12.95 -9.47
C ILE A 55 -0.32 12.19 -8.20
N GLY A 56 0.30 11.01 -8.34
CA GLY A 56 0.62 10.16 -7.21
C GLY A 56 1.58 9.03 -7.54
N TRP A 57 2.00 8.31 -6.51
CA TRP A 57 2.90 7.17 -6.58
C TRP A 57 2.57 6.15 -5.49
N GLU A 58 3.16 4.97 -5.58
CA GLU A 58 3.11 3.99 -4.51
C GLU A 58 4.43 3.98 -3.74
N TRP A 59 4.35 4.07 -2.41
CA TRP A 59 5.46 3.81 -1.52
C TRP A 59 5.41 2.34 -1.09
N THR A 60 6.15 1.50 -1.83
CA THR A 60 6.14 0.04 -1.74
C THR A 60 7.06 -0.45 -0.63
N SER A 61 6.69 -0.22 0.64
CA SER A 61 7.48 -0.67 1.80
C SER A 61 7.10 -2.09 2.23
N THR A 62 8.09 -2.99 2.28
CA THR A 62 7.88 -4.40 2.68
C THR A 62 8.97 -4.90 3.66
N PRO A 63 9.15 -4.27 4.84
CA PRO A 63 10.21 -4.67 5.77
C PRO A 63 10.05 -6.15 6.16
N ASN A 64 11.07 -6.97 5.88
CA ASN A 64 11.03 -8.41 6.12
C ASN A 64 9.79 -9.10 5.50
N GLY A 65 9.33 -8.65 4.32
CA GLY A 65 8.16 -9.24 3.63
C GLY A 65 6.79 -8.74 4.07
N LYS A 66 6.75 -7.91 5.11
CA LYS A 66 5.49 -7.45 5.71
C LYS A 66 4.98 -6.22 4.99
N ASN A 67 3.76 -6.30 4.44
CA ASN A 67 3.20 -5.23 3.63
C ASN A 67 2.93 -3.96 4.45
N LEU A 68 3.59 -2.86 4.07
CA LEU A 68 3.36 -1.51 4.57
C LEU A 68 3.20 -0.53 3.41
N HIS A 69 2.55 -0.94 2.33
CA HIS A 69 2.39 -0.07 1.17
C HIS A 69 1.50 1.14 1.48
N ARG A 70 1.73 2.25 0.78
CA ARG A 70 0.80 3.38 0.68
C ARG A 70 0.70 3.87 -0.75
N VAL A 71 -0.52 4.14 -1.22
CA VAL A 71 -0.70 5.02 -2.39
C VAL A 71 -0.70 6.45 -1.89
N VAL A 72 0.20 7.28 -2.41
CA VAL A 72 0.33 8.69 -2.04
C VAL A 72 -0.03 9.55 -3.25
N PHE A 73 -0.93 10.53 -3.07
CA PHE A 73 -1.29 11.46 -4.13
C PHE A 73 -1.47 12.88 -3.61
N ILE A 74 -1.48 13.81 -4.56
CA ILE A 74 -1.73 15.23 -4.33
C ILE A 74 -2.93 15.70 -5.18
N PRO A 75 -3.74 16.66 -4.69
CA PRO A 75 -4.77 17.30 -5.50
C PRO A 75 -4.23 18.42 -6.39
N GLN A 76 -2.99 18.88 -6.18
CA GLN A 76 -2.35 19.90 -7.00
C GLN A 76 -1.86 19.35 -8.34
N GLY A 77 -1.67 20.25 -9.31
CA GLY A 77 -1.19 19.93 -10.66
C GLY A 77 0.34 19.89 -10.78
N GLY A 78 0.80 19.89 -12.03
CA GLY A 78 2.22 19.71 -12.35
C GLY A 78 3.14 20.81 -11.82
N ASP A 79 2.63 22.04 -11.64
CA ASP A 79 3.37 23.19 -11.11
C ASP A 79 3.83 23.01 -9.66
N VAL A 80 3.14 22.16 -8.90
CA VAL A 80 3.53 21.75 -7.54
C VAL A 80 4.30 20.44 -7.59
N ALA A 81 3.82 19.46 -8.35
CA ALA A 81 4.42 18.12 -8.42
C ALA A 81 5.87 18.13 -8.92
N SER A 82 6.23 19.03 -9.84
CA SER A 82 7.58 19.11 -10.40
C SER A 82 8.64 19.66 -9.42
N LYS A 83 8.24 20.09 -8.22
CA LYS A 83 9.13 20.70 -7.21
C LYS A 83 9.76 19.66 -6.26
N PHE A 84 9.45 18.38 -6.43
CA PHE A 84 9.97 17.28 -5.62
C PHE A 84 10.11 16.01 -6.45
N ILE A 85 10.90 15.06 -5.94
CA ILE A 85 10.92 13.67 -6.40
C ILE A 85 10.23 12.85 -5.31
N PRO A 86 9.30 11.94 -5.64
CA PRO A 86 8.62 11.09 -4.66
C PRO A 86 9.59 10.36 -3.71
N TYR A 87 9.27 10.33 -2.42
CA TYR A 87 9.99 9.54 -1.43
C TYR A 87 9.82 8.05 -1.73
N SER A 88 10.94 7.33 -1.79
CA SER A 88 10.98 5.90 -2.09
C SER A 88 11.08 5.08 -0.80
N SER A 89 10.58 3.85 -0.83
CA SER A 89 10.85 2.89 0.24
C SER A 89 12.34 2.55 0.36
N PHE A 90 13.11 2.78 -0.70
CA PHE A 90 14.58 2.71 -0.68
C PHE A 90 15.25 3.83 0.13
N ASP A 91 14.59 4.98 0.29
CA ASP A 91 15.09 6.08 1.12
C ASP A 91 14.88 5.74 2.62
N SER A 92 13.71 5.19 2.96
CA SER A 92 13.42 4.51 4.23
C SER A 92 12.16 3.66 4.09
N ASN A 93 12.12 2.52 4.78
CA ASN A 93 10.96 1.63 4.86
C ASN A 93 10.05 1.93 6.07
N LYS A 94 10.35 2.97 6.86
CA LYS A 94 9.56 3.38 8.04
C LYS A 94 8.47 4.40 7.65
N PRO A 95 7.20 4.19 8.07
CA PRO A 95 6.13 5.15 7.81
C PRO A 95 6.38 6.55 8.40
N GLU A 96 7.07 6.62 9.55
CA GLU A 96 7.37 7.89 10.22
C GLU A 96 8.32 8.76 9.40
N ASP A 97 9.28 8.15 8.69
CA ASP A 97 10.21 8.86 7.81
C ASP A 97 9.48 9.36 6.55
N LEU A 98 8.55 8.55 6.00
CA LEU A 98 7.65 9.01 4.94
C LEU A 98 6.85 10.22 5.41
N TRP A 99 6.21 10.17 6.58
CA TRP A 99 5.41 11.28 7.10
C TRP A 99 6.24 12.53 7.37
N ALA A 100 7.47 12.39 7.85
CA ALA A 100 8.39 13.50 8.01
C ALA A 100 8.73 14.15 6.66
N TRP A 101 8.98 13.34 5.62
CA TRP A 101 9.20 13.84 4.26
C TRP A 101 7.95 14.53 3.68
N LEU A 102 6.74 14.01 3.94
CA LEU A 102 5.48 14.65 3.52
C LEU A 102 5.33 16.04 4.17
N GLU A 103 5.66 16.17 5.46
CA GLU A 103 5.63 17.45 6.19
C GLU A 103 6.59 18.47 5.59
N GLU A 104 7.85 18.07 5.40
CA GLU A 104 8.89 18.95 4.87
C GLU A 104 8.54 19.39 3.45
N THR A 105 8.13 18.44 2.60
CA THR A 105 7.79 18.70 1.20
C THR A 105 6.54 19.57 1.10
N SER A 106 5.52 19.32 1.92
CA SER A 106 4.32 20.15 1.99
C SER A 106 4.67 21.59 2.35
N SER A 107 5.50 21.78 3.39
CA SER A 107 5.94 23.11 3.85
C SER A 107 6.74 23.87 2.79
N ARG A 108 7.62 23.18 2.05
CA ARG A 108 8.51 23.79 1.05
C ARG A 108 7.81 24.09 -0.28
N THR A 109 6.83 23.27 -0.68
CA THR A 109 6.27 23.30 -2.04
C THR A 109 4.82 23.77 -2.10
N GLY A 110 4.10 23.75 -0.97
CA GLY A 110 2.65 23.96 -0.90
C GLY A 110 1.83 22.72 -1.25
N ALA A 111 2.45 21.55 -1.44
CA ALA A 111 1.74 20.31 -1.71
C ALA A 111 0.87 19.87 -0.53
N THR A 112 -0.28 19.27 -0.82
CA THR A 112 -1.10 18.56 0.16
C THR A 112 -1.10 17.10 -0.21
N PHE A 113 -0.77 16.22 0.74
CA PHE A 113 -0.69 14.80 0.48
C PHE A 113 -1.84 14.05 1.16
N THR A 114 -2.22 12.93 0.56
CA THR A 114 -2.98 11.87 1.21
C THR A 114 -2.27 10.56 0.93
N ALA A 115 -1.98 9.80 1.98
CA ALA A 115 -1.41 8.47 1.91
C ALA A 115 -2.48 7.45 2.32
N ILE A 116 -2.77 6.48 1.46
CA ILE A 116 -3.75 5.43 1.71
C ILE A 116 -2.98 4.12 1.94
N PRO A 117 -2.80 3.68 3.20
CA PRO A 117 -2.36 2.33 3.48
C PRO A 117 -3.35 1.32 2.91
N HIS A 118 -2.86 0.13 2.56
CA HIS A 118 -3.68 -0.93 1.97
C HIS A 118 -3.11 -2.31 2.25
N ASN A 119 -3.91 -3.36 2.06
CA ASN A 119 -3.57 -4.76 2.35
C ASN A 119 -2.93 -4.96 3.72
N SER A 120 -3.61 -4.50 4.78
CA SER A 120 -3.08 -4.63 6.13
C SER A 120 -3.10 -6.08 6.62
N ASN A 121 -3.96 -6.94 6.06
CA ASN A 121 -4.05 -8.38 6.35
C ASN A 121 -2.71 -9.14 6.18
N ILE A 122 -1.79 -8.60 5.37
CA ILE A 122 -0.47 -9.17 5.08
C ILE A 122 0.67 -8.30 5.62
N SER A 123 0.39 -7.51 6.66
CA SER A 123 1.37 -6.64 7.32
C SER A 123 2.13 -7.34 8.46
N GLY A 124 1.77 -8.57 8.82
CA GLY A 124 2.33 -9.29 9.96
C GLY A 124 2.28 -8.48 11.27
N GLY A 125 1.16 -7.80 11.50
CA GLY A 125 0.84 -6.96 12.65
C GLY A 125 1.36 -5.53 12.60
N LEU A 126 2.12 -5.14 11.57
CA LEU A 126 2.80 -3.84 11.55
C LEU A 126 1.88 -2.66 11.22
N MET A 127 0.83 -2.86 10.42
CA MET A 127 0.01 -1.73 9.95
C MET A 127 -0.69 -1.01 11.10
N PHE A 128 -1.21 -1.75 12.07
CA PHE A 128 -1.98 -1.24 13.20
C PHE A 128 -1.38 -1.61 14.55
N ASN A 129 -0.06 -1.45 14.69
CA ASN A 129 0.69 -1.82 15.90
C ASN A 129 0.37 -0.91 17.11
N ASP A 130 0.67 -1.35 18.34
CA ASP A 130 0.55 -0.52 19.56
C ASP A 130 1.88 0.14 19.99
N VAL A 131 2.90 0.02 19.14
CA VAL A 131 4.19 0.69 19.20
C VAL A 131 4.56 1.27 17.83
N ASP A 132 5.47 2.24 17.81
CA ASP A 132 6.01 2.80 16.57
C ASP A 132 7.02 1.87 15.88
N SER A 133 7.57 2.27 14.73
CA SER A 133 8.54 1.46 13.97
C SER A 133 9.85 1.16 14.71
N GLU A 134 10.12 1.84 15.83
CA GLU A 134 11.28 1.60 16.70
C GLU A 134 10.91 0.84 17.98
N GLY A 135 9.65 0.37 18.09
CA GLY A 135 9.14 -0.38 19.24
C GLY A 135 8.82 0.50 20.45
N ARG A 136 8.75 1.82 20.29
CA ARG A 136 8.42 2.74 21.38
C ARG A 136 6.90 2.89 21.53
N PRO A 137 6.40 3.19 22.73
CA PRO A 137 4.97 3.43 22.92
C PRO A 137 4.44 4.55 22.03
N ILE A 138 3.24 4.35 21.46
CA ILE A 138 2.56 5.38 20.67
C ILE A 138 2.34 6.65 21.49
N THR A 139 2.78 7.78 20.95
CA THR A 139 2.61 9.10 21.56
C THR A 139 1.43 9.85 20.94
N ALA A 140 0.99 10.92 21.61
CA ALA A 140 0.00 11.84 21.03
C ALA A 140 0.49 12.44 19.70
N GLU A 141 1.80 12.65 19.55
CA GLU A 141 2.37 13.21 18.33
C GLU A 141 2.35 12.22 17.18
N TYR A 142 2.76 10.97 17.41
CA TYR A 142 2.59 9.90 16.43
C TYR A 142 1.14 9.84 15.94
N ALA A 143 0.18 9.85 16.88
CA ALA A 143 -1.23 9.71 16.54
C ALA A 143 -1.75 10.90 15.70
N ARG A 144 -1.32 12.14 15.98
CA ARG A 144 -1.65 13.30 15.14
C ARG A 144 -1.04 13.18 13.76
N THR A 145 0.25 12.85 13.69
CA THR A 145 0.98 12.77 12.43
C THR A 145 0.37 11.72 11.52
N ARG A 146 0.08 10.52 12.05
CA ARG A 146 -0.59 9.48 11.28
C ARG A 146 -1.95 9.96 10.78
N MET A 147 -2.81 10.49 11.66
CA MET A 147 -4.15 10.94 11.25
C MET A 147 -4.14 12.12 10.28
N LYS A 148 -3.08 12.93 10.26
CA LYS A 148 -2.91 13.99 9.26
C LYS A 148 -2.70 13.43 7.86
N TRP A 149 -1.89 12.38 7.73
CA TRP A 149 -1.44 11.86 6.43
C TRP A 149 -2.20 10.64 5.94
N GLU A 150 -2.72 9.81 6.86
CA GLU A 150 -3.41 8.54 6.58
C GLU A 150 -4.85 8.56 7.12
N PRO A 151 -5.74 9.46 6.65
CA PRO A 151 -7.11 9.57 7.15
C PRO A 151 -8.03 8.45 6.67
N VAL A 152 -7.60 7.67 5.67
CA VAL A 152 -8.39 6.61 5.01
C VAL A 152 -7.49 5.41 4.77
N ILE A 153 -8.02 4.20 4.94
CA ILE A 153 -7.36 2.95 4.59
C ILE A 153 -8.20 2.15 3.58
N GLU A 154 -7.52 1.46 2.67
CA GLU A 154 -8.12 0.41 1.86
C GLU A 154 -8.17 -0.90 2.66
N VAL A 155 -9.39 -1.31 3.02
CA VAL A 155 -9.64 -2.53 3.80
C VAL A 155 -9.86 -3.73 2.88
N THR A 156 -10.53 -3.53 1.74
CA THR A 156 -10.92 -4.61 0.82
C THR A 156 -10.19 -4.45 -0.50
N GLN A 157 -9.54 -5.54 -0.94
CA GLN A 157 -8.85 -5.57 -2.22
C GLN A 157 -8.74 -7.01 -2.77
N ILE A 158 -8.19 -7.19 -3.96
CA ILE A 158 -7.93 -8.49 -4.57
C ILE A 158 -6.96 -9.35 -3.76
N LYS A 159 -6.02 -8.76 -3.01
CA LYS A 159 -5.22 -9.47 -2.00
C LYS A 159 -5.98 -9.56 -0.65
N GLY A 160 -7.27 -9.87 -0.74
CA GLY A 160 -8.17 -10.21 0.36
C GLY A 160 -8.73 -9.03 1.14
N ASP A 161 -9.66 -9.39 2.01
CA ASP A 161 -10.28 -8.47 2.96
C ASP A 161 -9.45 -8.36 4.25
N SER A 162 -9.25 -7.13 4.72
CA SER A 162 -8.49 -6.79 5.92
C SER A 162 -9.38 -6.30 7.07
N GLU A 163 -10.70 -6.52 7.03
CA GLU A 163 -11.62 -6.05 8.04
C GLU A 163 -11.45 -6.80 9.36
N THR A 164 -11.48 -8.14 9.33
CA THR A 164 -11.30 -9.03 10.48
C THR A 164 -10.85 -10.43 10.04
N ASP A 165 -10.53 -11.27 11.03
CA ASP A 165 -10.31 -12.72 10.87
C ASP A 165 -11.15 -13.51 11.90
N PRO A 166 -11.55 -14.77 11.64
CA PRO A 166 -12.31 -15.58 12.59
C PRO A 166 -11.62 -15.81 13.93
N ILE A 167 -10.28 -15.78 13.98
CA ILE A 167 -9.51 -15.86 15.24
C ILE A 167 -9.81 -14.64 16.13
N LEU A 168 -10.04 -13.47 15.53
CA LEU A 168 -10.30 -12.21 16.24
C LEU A 168 -11.80 -11.97 16.48
N SER A 169 -12.65 -12.49 15.61
CA SER A 169 -14.11 -12.36 15.65
C SER A 169 -14.82 -13.73 15.59
N PRO A 170 -14.62 -14.63 16.57
CA PRO A 170 -15.03 -16.05 16.48
C PRO A 170 -16.54 -16.28 16.48
N THR A 171 -17.33 -15.26 16.81
CA THR A 171 -18.80 -15.30 16.81
C THR A 171 -19.42 -14.55 15.64
N ASP A 172 -18.61 -14.01 14.72
CA ASP A 172 -19.08 -13.31 13.54
C ASP A 172 -18.98 -14.24 12.33
N GLU A 173 -20.14 -14.58 11.77
CA GLU A 173 -20.26 -15.47 10.61
C GLU A 173 -19.64 -14.88 9.33
N PHE A 174 -19.43 -13.56 9.28
CA PHE A 174 -18.80 -12.87 8.14
C PHE A 174 -17.29 -12.68 8.32
N ALA A 175 -16.70 -13.16 9.43
CA ALA A 175 -15.28 -12.94 9.70
C ALA A 175 -14.32 -13.67 8.76
N ASP A 176 -14.80 -14.69 8.02
CA ASP A 176 -14.03 -15.45 7.02
C ASP A 176 -14.29 -14.94 5.58
N PHE A 177 -14.64 -13.67 5.41
CA PHE A 177 -14.91 -13.11 4.09
C PHE A 177 -13.62 -12.89 3.29
N ALA A 178 -13.21 -13.92 2.54
CA ALA A 178 -12.11 -13.90 1.57
C ALA A 178 -10.78 -13.31 2.10
N PRO A 179 -10.23 -13.79 3.23
CA PRO A 179 -8.89 -13.39 3.67
C PRO A 179 -7.83 -13.89 2.68
N PHE A 180 -6.80 -13.08 2.43
CA PHE A 180 -5.65 -13.50 1.63
C PHE A 180 -4.62 -14.19 2.51
N LYS A 181 -4.22 -15.39 2.10
CA LYS A 181 -3.43 -16.30 2.93
C LYS A 181 -1.95 -16.35 2.56
N HIS A 182 -1.45 -15.39 1.79
CA HIS A 182 -0.05 -15.38 1.33
C HIS A 182 0.65 -14.08 1.73
N MET A 183 1.83 -14.19 2.35
CA MET A 183 2.71 -13.03 2.62
C MET A 183 3.41 -12.55 1.35
N LEU A 184 3.96 -11.33 1.37
CA LEU A 184 4.65 -10.73 0.23
C LEU A 184 6.19 -10.87 0.26
N ASP A 185 6.79 -11.58 1.22
CA ASP A 185 8.21 -11.95 1.08
C ASP A 185 8.42 -13.04 0.04
N SER A 186 9.53 -12.93 -0.67
CA SER A 186 9.93 -13.89 -1.70
C SER A 186 10.04 -15.33 -1.19
N GLU A 187 10.35 -15.56 0.09
CA GLU A 187 10.43 -16.90 0.68
C GLU A 187 9.05 -17.50 1.01
N SER A 188 8.14 -16.74 1.59
CA SER A 188 6.76 -17.17 1.86
C SER A 188 5.98 -17.37 0.56
N LEU A 189 6.22 -16.52 -0.45
CA LEU A 189 5.68 -16.71 -1.80
C LEU A 189 6.18 -18.01 -2.44
N LYS A 190 7.45 -18.38 -2.22
CA LYS A 190 8.03 -19.64 -2.73
C LYS A 190 7.61 -20.87 -1.93
N SER A 191 7.41 -20.73 -0.62
CA SER A 191 7.12 -21.85 0.29
C SER A 191 5.62 -22.10 0.49
N GLY A 192 4.76 -21.13 0.14
CA GLY A 192 3.32 -21.19 0.37
C GLY A 192 2.93 -21.06 1.84
N ALA A 193 3.81 -20.51 2.68
CA ALA A 193 3.53 -20.33 4.10
C ALA A 193 2.40 -19.31 4.33
N GLU A 194 1.40 -19.71 5.11
CA GLU A 194 0.30 -18.81 5.51
C GLU A 194 0.68 -18.06 6.80
N PRO A 195 0.65 -16.71 6.80
CA PRO A 195 0.90 -15.95 8.02
C PRO A 195 -0.19 -16.22 9.04
N GLN A 196 0.18 -16.24 10.32
CA GLN A 196 -0.81 -16.24 11.38
C GLN A 196 -1.42 -14.84 11.49
N PRO A 197 -2.76 -14.70 11.48
CA PRO A 197 -3.45 -13.43 11.65
C PRO A 197 -3.05 -12.74 12.97
N GLU A 198 -2.48 -11.53 12.88
CA GLU A 198 -2.18 -10.71 14.07
C GLU A 198 -3.24 -9.60 14.24
N PRO A 199 -3.56 -9.15 15.46
CA PRO A 199 -4.50 -8.05 15.66
C PRO A 199 -4.11 -6.75 14.91
N GLY A 200 -2.81 -6.54 14.67
CA GLY A 200 -2.32 -5.38 13.93
C GLY A 200 -2.53 -5.44 12.41
N ASP A 201 -3.05 -6.55 11.89
CA ASP A 201 -3.34 -6.74 10.47
C ASP A 201 -4.75 -6.28 10.09
N PHE A 202 -5.67 -6.18 11.06
CA PHE A 202 -7.09 -6.05 10.77
C PHE A 202 -7.68 -4.73 11.25
N ALA A 203 -8.49 -4.11 10.40
CA ALA A 203 -9.07 -2.80 10.64
C ALA A 203 -10.02 -2.79 11.84
N ARG A 204 -10.80 -3.85 12.07
CA ARG A 204 -11.69 -3.96 13.23
C ARG A 204 -10.93 -3.93 14.55
N ALA A 205 -9.84 -4.70 14.63
CA ALA A 205 -8.97 -4.70 15.80
C ALA A 205 -8.26 -3.34 15.97
N ALA A 206 -7.86 -2.70 14.87
CA ALA A 206 -7.29 -1.36 14.87
C ALA A 206 -8.24 -0.31 15.44
N LEU A 207 -9.53 -0.32 15.08
CA LEU A 207 -10.54 0.59 15.63
C LEU A 207 -10.64 0.46 17.16
N GLY A 208 -10.67 -0.78 17.67
CA GLY A 208 -10.68 -1.05 19.11
C GLY A 208 -9.39 -0.61 19.81
N ARG A 209 -8.23 -0.94 19.23
CA ARG A 209 -6.91 -0.49 19.72
C ARG A 209 -6.79 1.03 19.71
N GLY A 210 -7.36 1.70 18.72
CA GLY A 210 -7.40 3.15 18.59
C GLY A 210 -8.06 3.82 19.79
N LEU A 211 -9.20 3.29 20.24
CA LEU A 211 -9.89 3.77 21.45
C LEU A 211 -9.03 3.57 22.71
N GLN A 212 -8.30 2.46 22.82
CA GLN A 212 -7.40 2.21 23.94
C GLN A 212 -6.21 3.17 23.96
N ILE A 213 -5.65 3.50 22.79
CA ILE A 213 -4.55 4.47 22.65
C ILE A 213 -5.08 5.87 22.97
N GLU A 214 -6.26 6.25 22.47
CA GLU A 214 -6.90 7.53 22.76
C GLU A 214 -7.10 7.73 24.27
N ALA A 215 -7.51 6.69 25.00
CA ALA A 215 -7.63 6.75 26.45
C ALA A 215 -6.29 7.00 27.18
N LYS A 216 -5.16 6.61 26.57
CA LYS A 216 -3.80 6.76 27.15
C LYS A 216 -3.15 8.10 26.80
N VAL A 217 -3.25 8.53 25.53
CA VAL A 217 -2.50 9.70 25.01
C VAL A 217 -3.41 10.82 24.45
N GLY A 218 -4.73 10.64 24.53
CA GLY A 218 -5.74 11.65 24.18
C GLY A 218 -6.07 11.75 22.70
N ILE A 219 -5.42 10.96 21.82
CA ILE A 219 -5.60 11.01 20.37
C ILE A 219 -5.62 9.59 19.80
N ASN A 220 -6.59 9.31 18.93
CA ASN A 220 -6.77 8.02 18.29
C ASN A 220 -6.00 7.96 16.95
N PRO A 221 -4.92 7.15 16.82
CA PRO A 221 -4.17 6.99 15.57
C PRO A 221 -4.91 6.15 14.51
N TYR A 222 -6.00 5.48 14.88
CA TYR A 222 -6.76 4.52 14.07
C TYR A 222 -8.20 4.99 13.83
N LYS A 223 -8.41 6.30 13.75
CA LYS A 223 -9.71 6.91 13.48
C LYS A 223 -9.88 7.22 11.99
N PHE A 224 -9.72 6.20 11.15
CA PHE A 224 -9.71 6.35 9.69
C PHE A 224 -11.07 6.05 9.06
N GLY A 225 -11.27 6.54 7.83
CA GLY A 225 -12.29 6.04 6.90
C GLY A 225 -11.82 4.77 6.18
N MET A 226 -12.76 4.06 5.54
CA MET A 226 -12.47 2.81 4.83
C MET A 226 -12.88 2.91 3.36
N ILE A 227 -12.07 2.36 2.47
CA ILE A 227 -12.38 2.17 1.04
C ILE A 227 -12.06 0.73 0.62
N GLY A 228 -12.47 0.37 -0.60
CA GLY A 228 -12.01 -0.84 -1.28
C GLY A 228 -11.57 -0.53 -2.71
N SER A 229 -10.60 -1.29 -3.23
CA SER A 229 -10.10 -1.12 -4.60
C SER A 229 -9.71 -2.47 -5.24
N THR A 230 -9.21 -2.43 -6.48
CA THR A 230 -8.95 -3.63 -7.29
C THR A 230 -7.49 -4.04 -7.38
N ASP A 231 -6.55 -3.11 -7.15
CA ASP A 231 -5.10 -3.34 -7.35
C ASP A 231 -4.73 -3.91 -8.72
N SER A 232 -5.57 -3.67 -9.73
CA SER A 232 -5.37 -4.18 -11.08
C SER A 232 -4.50 -3.25 -11.94
N HIS A 233 -4.10 -2.09 -11.41
CA HIS A 233 -3.32 -1.06 -12.11
C HIS A 233 -3.84 -0.72 -13.52
N THR A 234 -5.16 -0.77 -13.71
CA THR A 234 -5.80 -0.36 -14.96
C THR A 234 -6.71 0.84 -14.70
N GLY A 235 -6.94 1.64 -15.75
CA GLY A 235 -7.97 2.68 -15.74
C GLY A 235 -9.39 2.13 -15.96
N MET A 236 -9.61 0.82 -15.89
CA MET A 236 -10.88 0.17 -16.22
C MET A 236 -11.63 -0.27 -14.95
N ALA A 237 -12.95 -0.06 -14.95
CA ALA A 237 -13.84 -0.61 -13.93
C ALA A 237 -14.27 -2.03 -14.33
N SER A 238 -13.45 -3.02 -13.97
CA SER A 238 -13.65 -4.44 -14.31
C SER A 238 -13.71 -5.34 -13.07
N ALA A 239 -14.28 -4.84 -11.98
CA ALA A 239 -14.38 -5.57 -10.71
C ALA A 239 -15.71 -6.32 -10.54
N GLU A 240 -16.71 -6.03 -11.36
CA GLU A 240 -18.03 -6.69 -11.30
C GLU A 240 -17.90 -8.18 -11.63
N GLU A 241 -18.66 -9.05 -10.98
CA GLU A 241 -18.50 -10.50 -11.08
C GLU A 241 -18.63 -11.02 -12.52
N ASN A 242 -19.54 -10.44 -13.30
CA ASN A 242 -19.76 -10.77 -14.72
C ASN A 242 -18.77 -10.08 -15.68
N ASN A 243 -17.94 -9.15 -15.18
CA ASN A 243 -16.97 -8.36 -15.94
C ASN A 243 -15.57 -8.43 -15.31
N PHE A 244 -15.31 -9.45 -14.49
CA PHE A 244 -14.06 -9.54 -13.75
C PHE A 244 -12.90 -9.96 -14.65
N HIS A 245 -11.97 -9.02 -14.89
CA HIS A 245 -10.83 -9.22 -15.79
C HIS A 245 -9.55 -9.72 -15.10
N GLY A 246 -9.61 -10.08 -13.82
CA GLY A 246 -8.42 -10.44 -13.05
C GLY A 246 -7.62 -9.22 -12.59
N LYS A 247 -6.55 -9.48 -11.82
CA LYS A 247 -5.58 -8.47 -11.39
C LYS A 247 -4.66 -8.04 -12.53
N THR A 248 -4.20 -8.99 -13.31
CA THR A 248 -3.15 -8.83 -14.32
C THR A 248 -3.52 -9.55 -15.61
N ALA A 249 -2.64 -9.49 -16.62
CA ALA A 249 -2.82 -10.32 -17.82
C ALA A 249 -2.75 -11.83 -17.52
N PHE A 250 -2.08 -12.26 -16.45
CA PHE A 250 -1.86 -13.67 -16.12
C PHE A 250 -3.12 -14.40 -15.64
N ASP A 251 -4.13 -13.67 -15.17
CA ASP A 251 -5.39 -14.18 -14.61
C ASP A 251 -6.64 -13.61 -15.33
N SER A 252 -6.45 -13.10 -16.56
CA SER A 252 -7.45 -12.31 -17.29
C SER A 252 -8.49 -13.09 -18.12
N THR A 253 -8.40 -14.41 -18.19
CA THR A 253 -9.28 -15.27 -18.99
C THR A 253 -9.79 -16.46 -18.17
N PRO A 254 -10.92 -17.10 -18.54
CA PRO A 254 -11.37 -18.31 -17.85
C PRO A 254 -10.32 -19.43 -17.79
N ALA A 255 -9.43 -19.51 -18.78
CA ALA A 255 -8.41 -20.56 -18.84
C ALA A 255 -7.22 -20.34 -17.88
N ASN A 256 -6.97 -19.09 -17.46
CA ASN A 256 -5.84 -18.74 -16.58
C ASN A 256 -6.25 -18.05 -15.27
N LYS A 257 -7.55 -17.81 -15.03
CA LYS A 257 -8.07 -17.11 -13.84
C LYS A 257 -7.66 -17.71 -12.49
N PHE A 258 -7.47 -19.03 -12.44
CA PHE A 258 -7.02 -19.72 -11.22
C PHE A 258 -5.50 -19.89 -11.15
N ASN A 259 -4.77 -19.44 -12.16
CA ASN A 259 -3.33 -19.31 -12.07
C ASN A 259 -3.08 -17.99 -11.33
N SER A 260 -2.77 -18.06 -10.03
CA SER A 260 -2.29 -16.88 -9.33
C SER A 260 -1.07 -16.32 -10.08
N PHE A 261 -0.88 -15.01 -10.08
CA PHE A 261 0.40 -14.41 -10.48
C PHE A 261 1.58 -14.98 -9.66
N LEU A 262 1.27 -15.60 -8.51
CA LEU A 262 2.19 -16.31 -7.63
C LEU A 262 2.36 -17.80 -7.96
N ASP A 263 1.41 -18.43 -8.68
CA ASP A 263 1.36 -19.89 -8.91
C ASP A 263 2.01 -20.35 -10.23
N ILE A 264 2.76 -19.48 -10.91
CA ILE A 264 3.38 -19.84 -12.18
C ILE A 264 4.63 -20.68 -11.93
N LYS A 265 4.47 -22.00 -12.03
CA LYS A 265 5.59 -22.95 -12.14
C LYS A 265 6.47 -22.56 -13.34
N GLY A 266 7.74 -22.23 -13.04
CA GLY A 266 8.80 -22.14 -14.05
C GLY A 266 9.03 -23.46 -14.78
#